data_AF-A0A9C9XR30-F1
#
_entry.id   AF-A0A9C9XR30-F1
#
_cell.length_a   1.000
_cell.length_b   1.000
_cell.length_c   1.000
_cell.angle_alpha   90.00
_cell.angle_beta   90.00
_cell.angle_gamma   90.00
#
_symmetry.space_group_name_H-M   'P 1'
#
loop_
_entity.id
_entity.type
_entity.pdbx_description
1 polymer ?
#
loop_
_entity_poly.entity_id
_entity_poly.type
_entity_poly.pdbx_seq_one_letter_code
_entity_poly.pdbx_strand_id
1 'polypeptide(L)'
;AGTTVSPRLDRAVTELNRLLATKKLQDIRDEYYDLFVDPYSEHRVPTTASWYLDGRNFGPTLVQLRAFLMETGIIREETVEESDDAIAVLLDTMVTLIEEERDPAVGYEAQQRLLASYLHPACSRFAETLAGSPRADFYGACAGFLAGYLEIELGLLAATERPA
;
A
#
# COMPACT_ATOMS: atom_id res chain seq x y z
N ALA A 1 15.30 10.68 -25.33
CA ALA A 1 15.41 10.84 -23.86
C ALA A 1 14.12 10.29 -23.28
N GLY A 2 14.17 9.28 -22.42
CA GLY A 2 12.97 8.72 -21.81
C GLY A 2 12.31 9.77 -20.93
N THR A 3 11.01 9.98 -21.12
CA THR A 3 10.21 10.90 -20.29
C THR A 3 10.26 10.41 -18.84
N THR A 4 10.84 11.22 -17.97
CA THR A 4 10.94 10.93 -16.52
C THR A 4 9.58 11.28 -15.90
N VAL A 5 8.83 10.28 -15.43
CA VAL A 5 7.51 10.51 -14.81
C VAL A 5 7.70 10.95 -13.36
N SER A 6 8.54 10.24 -12.62
CA SER A 6 9.06 10.64 -11.31
C SER A 6 10.44 10.00 -11.11
N PRO A 7 11.49 10.79 -10.82
CA PRO A 7 12.82 10.23 -10.57
C PRO A 7 12.88 9.21 -9.43
N ARG A 8 11.91 9.24 -8.51
CA ARG A 8 11.80 8.24 -7.44
C ARG A 8 11.18 6.94 -7.97
N LEU A 9 10.05 7.04 -8.68
CA LEU A 9 9.38 5.87 -9.24
C LEU A 9 10.26 5.16 -10.28
N ASP A 10 10.92 5.92 -11.15
CA ASP A 10 11.79 5.36 -12.20
C ASP A 10 12.95 4.54 -11.61
N ARG A 11 13.55 5.03 -10.52
CA ARG A 11 14.58 4.29 -9.77
C ARG A 11 14.01 3.03 -9.13
N ALA A 12 12.82 3.10 -8.52
CA ALA A 12 12.18 1.96 -7.89
C ALA A 12 11.84 0.86 -8.90
N VAL A 13 11.31 1.23 -10.08
CA VAL A 13 11.03 0.29 -11.18
C VAL A 13 12.32 -0.38 -11.69
N THR A 14 13.39 0.41 -11.87
CA THR A 14 14.68 -0.12 -12.32
C THR A 14 15.23 -1.13 -11.32
N GLU A 15 15.16 -0.83 -10.03
CA GLU A 15 15.64 -1.71 -8.97
C GLU A 15 14.82 -2.99 -8.86
N LEU A 16 13.49 -2.89 -8.91
CA LEU A 16 12.61 -4.06 -8.87
C LEU A 16 12.87 -4.99 -10.07
N ASN A 17 13.03 -4.44 -11.27
CA ASN A 17 13.39 -5.21 -12.46
C ASN A 17 14.75 -5.92 -12.30
N ARG A 18 15.74 -5.23 -11.73
CA ARG A 18 17.06 -5.82 -11.45
C ARG A 18 16.94 -7.00 -10.49
N LEU A 19 16.16 -6.86 -9.41
CA LEU A 19 15.96 -7.92 -8.43
C LEU A 19 15.19 -9.10 -9.01
N LEU A 20 14.12 -8.86 -9.78
CA LEU A 20 13.39 -9.91 -10.50
C LEU A 20 14.27 -10.69 -11.49
N ALA A 21 15.24 -10.04 -12.12
CA ALA A 21 16.16 -10.69 -13.05
C ALA A 21 17.26 -11.51 -12.36
N THR A 22 17.53 -11.29 -11.07
CA THR A 22 18.71 -11.83 -10.38
C THR A 22 18.39 -12.74 -9.20
N LYS A 23 17.26 -12.53 -8.50
CA LYS A 23 16.84 -13.35 -7.36
C LYS A 23 16.20 -14.66 -7.81
N LYS A 24 16.36 -15.70 -7.00
CA LYS A 24 15.59 -16.94 -7.15
C LYS A 24 14.26 -16.79 -6.43
N LEU A 25 13.23 -17.49 -6.93
CA LEU A 25 11.93 -17.54 -6.27
C LEU A 25 12.03 -18.01 -4.81
N GLN A 26 12.92 -18.96 -4.51
CA GLN A 26 13.10 -19.43 -3.13
C GLN A 26 13.57 -18.31 -2.20
N ASP A 27 14.54 -17.49 -2.64
CA ASP A 27 15.06 -16.39 -1.83
C ASP A 27 13.97 -15.35 -1.53
N ILE A 28 13.08 -15.07 -2.50
CA ILE A 28 11.94 -14.17 -2.32
C ILE A 28 10.92 -14.76 -1.33
N ARG A 29 10.68 -16.08 -1.40
CA ARG A 29 9.76 -16.77 -0.46
C ARG A 29 10.29 -16.78 0.96
N ASP A 30 11.60 -17.01 1.13
CA ASP A 30 12.25 -17.01 2.43
C ASP A 30 12.20 -15.60 3.04
N GLU A 31 12.45 -14.56 2.22
CA GLU A 31 12.30 -13.16 2.61
C GLU A 31 10.85 -12.84 3.02
N TYR A 32 9.84 -13.27 2.24
CA TYR A 32 8.43 -13.08 2.58
C TYR A 32 8.08 -13.75 3.91
N TYR A 33 8.52 -14.99 4.10
CA TYR A 33 8.24 -15.75 5.32
C TYR A 33 8.83 -15.06 6.55
N ASP A 34 10.10 -14.66 6.47
CA ASP A 34 10.81 -13.97 7.55
C ASP A 34 10.18 -12.61 7.90
N LEU A 35 9.77 -11.84 6.90
CA LEU A 35 9.19 -10.51 7.12
C LEU A 35 7.73 -10.55 7.58
N PHE A 36 6.90 -11.44 7.04
CA PHE A 36 5.44 -11.32 7.17
C PHE A 36 4.74 -12.51 7.83
N VAL A 37 5.37 -13.69 7.87
CA VAL A 37 4.71 -14.93 8.30
C VAL A 37 5.25 -15.44 9.62
N ASP A 38 6.57 -15.52 9.80
CA ASP A 38 7.19 -16.11 10.99
C ASP A 38 6.85 -15.28 12.24
N PRO A 39 6.07 -15.84 13.19
CA PRO A 39 5.72 -15.12 14.41
C PRO A 39 6.91 -14.91 15.36
N TYR A 40 8.02 -15.61 15.15
CA TYR A 40 9.22 -15.53 15.97
C TYR A 40 10.36 -14.72 15.33
N SER A 41 10.19 -14.23 14.09
CA SER A 41 11.21 -13.42 13.45
C SER A 41 11.38 -12.08 14.17
N GLU A 42 12.64 -11.74 14.46
CA GLU A 42 13.02 -10.42 14.96
C GLU A 42 12.93 -9.32 13.89
N HIS A 43 12.72 -9.70 12.63
CA HIS A 43 12.62 -8.81 11.48
C HIS A 43 11.18 -8.62 10.99
N ARG A 44 10.21 -9.13 11.75
CA ARG A 44 8.80 -9.10 11.38
C ARG A 44 8.31 -7.67 11.15
N VAL A 45 7.65 -7.47 10.01
CA VAL A 45 7.08 -6.19 9.59
C VAL A 45 5.55 -6.27 9.62
N PRO A 46 4.88 -5.38 10.37
CA PRO A 46 3.42 -5.29 10.37
C PRO A 46 2.87 -4.88 9.00
N THR A 47 1.72 -5.41 8.63
CA THR A 47 1.12 -5.19 7.31
C THR A 47 -0.23 -4.49 7.37
N THR A 48 -0.63 -4.00 8.54
CA THR A 48 -1.92 -3.35 8.78
C THR A 48 -1.76 -1.83 8.93
N ALA A 49 -2.70 -1.06 8.39
CA ALA A 49 -2.70 0.38 8.51
C ALA A 49 -2.87 0.82 9.98
N SER A 50 -3.68 0.14 10.78
CA SER A 50 -3.84 0.47 12.20
C SER A 50 -2.52 0.38 12.98
N TRP A 51 -1.62 -0.55 12.65
CA TRP A 51 -0.30 -0.56 13.26
C TRP A 51 0.44 0.76 13.05
N TYR A 52 0.42 1.28 11.83
CA TYR A 52 1.15 2.48 11.44
C TYR A 52 0.47 3.78 11.87
N LEU A 53 -0.87 3.81 11.89
CA LEU A 53 -1.64 5.02 12.19
C LEU A 53 -2.04 5.13 13.66
N ASP A 54 -2.30 3.99 14.32
CA ASP A 54 -2.74 3.94 15.71
C ASP A 54 -1.63 3.45 16.67
N GLY A 55 -0.51 2.95 16.13
CA GLY A 55 0.57 2.35 16.92
C GLY A 55 0.25 0.94 17.43
N ARG A 56 -0.84 0.31 16.97
CA ARG A 56 -1.26 -1.05 17.35
C ARG A 56 -2.20 -1.66 16.31
N ASN A 57 -2.19 -2.99 16.19
CA ASN A 57 -3.17 -3.69 15.36
C ASN A 57 -4.60 -3.50 15.89
N PHE A 58 -5.57 -3.50 14.97
CA PHE A 58 -7.01 -3.47 15.26
C PHE A 58 -7.44 -2.25 16.10
N GLY A 59 -6.81 -1.10 15.83
CA GLY A 59 -7.13 0.18 16.45
C GLY A 59 -8.31 0.92 15.81
N PRO A 60 -8.58 2.18 16.21
CA PRO A 60 -9.65 3.01 15.66
C PRO A 60 -9.63 3.14 14.13
N THR A 61 -8.46 3.11 13.50
CA THR A 61 -8.31 3.14 12.03
C THR A 61 -9.10 2.01 11.37
N LEU A 62 -9.05 0.79 11.91
CA LEU A 62 -9.80 -0.34 11.34
C LEU A 62 -11.33 -0.13 11.46
N VAL A 63 -11.80 0.46 12.56
CA VAL A 63 -13.23 0.75 12.74
C VAL A 63 -13.70 1.75 11.69
N GLN A 64 -12.90 2.80 11.45
CA GLN A 64 -13.19 3.81 10.44
C GLN A 64 -13.14 3.24 9.02
N LEU A 65 -12.20 2.33 8.74
CA LEU A 65 -12.13 1.63 7.46
C LEU A 65 -13.35 0.74 7.22
N ARG A 66 -13.82 0.01 8.24
CA ARG A 66 -15.06 -0.78 8.11
C ARG A 66 -16.28 0.09 7.84
N ALA A 67 -16.38 1.24 8.50
CA ALA A 67 -17.44 2.20 8.20
C ALA A 67 -17.32 2.73 6.76
N PHE A 68 -16.12 3.05 6.31
CA PHE A 68 -15.85 3.45 4.93
C PHE A 68 -16.27 2.38 3.91
N LEU A 69 -15.91 1.11 4.12
CA LEU A 69 -16.32 0.01 3.24
C LEU A 69 -17.85 -0.16 3.19
N MET A 70 -18.52 -0.01 4.33
CA MET A 70 -19.99 -0.02 4.39
C MET A 70 -20.61 1.15 3.61
N GLU A 71 -20.02 2.35 3.70
CA GLU A 71 -20.47 3.55 2.98
C GLU A 71 -20.30 3.41 1.46
N THR A 72 -19.21 2.80 1.00
CA THR A 72 -18.94 2.57 -0.42
C THR A 72 -19.67 1.35 -0.98
N GLY A 73 -20.25 0.51 -0.11
CA GLY A 73 -20.92 -0.73 -0.49
C GLY A 73 -19.96 -1.85 -0.88
N ILE A 74 -18.66 -1.70 -0.59
CA ILE A 74 -17.66 -2.74 -0.83
C ILE A 74 -17.82 -3.83 0.22
N ILE A 75 -18.00 -5.07 -0.23
CA ILE A 75 -18.22 -6.22 0.62
C ILE A 75 -16.98 -7.11 0.57
N ARG A 76 -16.47 -7.45 1.74
CA ARG A 76 -15.38 -8.41 1.87
C ARG A 76 -15.85 -9.82 1.52
N GLU A 77 -15.03 -10.54 0.76
CA GLU A 77 -15.20 -11.98 0.56
C GLU A 77 -14.90 -12.75 1.87
N GLU A 78 -15.77 -13.69 2.23
CA GLU A 78 -15.65 -14.48 3.47
C GLU A 78 -14.38 -15.36 3.49
N THR A 79 -13.81 -15.65 2.33
CA THR A 79 -12.60 -16.48 2.14
C THR A 79 -11.30 -15.75 2.44
N VAL A 80 -11.30 -14.41 2.46
CA VAL A 80 -10.12 -13.61 2.79
C VAL A 80 -9.90 -13.69 4.29
N GLU A 81 -8.70 -14.07 4.74
CA GLU A 81 -8.38 -14.19 6.17
C GLU A 81 -7.79 -12.89 6.74
N GLU A 82 -7.20 -12.06 5.87
CA GLU A 82 -6.54 -10.81 6.21
C GLU A 82 -7.49 -9.79 6.85
N SER A 83 -6.96 -8.88 7.65
CA SER A 83 -7.73 -7.75 8.22
C SER A 83 -8.14 -6.77 7.11
N ASP A 84 -9.28 -6.10 7.27
CA ASP A 84 -9.77 -5.11 6.29
C ASP A 84 -8.82 -3.91 6.13
N ASP A 85 -7.94 -3.68 7.12
CA ASP A 85 -6.91 -2.66 7.10
C ASP A 85 -5.52 -3.19 6.70
N ALA A 86 -5.41 -4.44 6.24
CA ALA A 86 -4.17 -4.93 5.65
C ALA A 86 -3.83 -4.09 4.40
N ILE A 87 -2.56 -3.72 4.24
CA ILE A 87 -2.10 -2.89 3.12
C ILE A 87 -2.50 -3.49 1.77
N ALA A 88 -2.40 -4.82 1.61
CA ALA A 88 -2.85 -5.51 0.40
C ALA A 88 -4.36 -5.34 0.16
N VAL A 89 -5.17 -5.46 1.21
CA VAL A 89 -6.63 -5.26 1.14
C VAL A 89 -6.99 -3.80 0.84
N LEU A 90 -6.24 -2.82 1.36
CA LEU A 90 -6.45 -1.41 1.02
C LEU A 90 -6.11 -1.09 -0.44
N LEU A 91 -5.06 -1.72 -0.99
CA LEU A 91 -4.72 -1.59 -2.40
C LEU A 91 -5.79 -2.23 -3.28
N ASP A 92 -6.30 -3.40 -2.90
CA ASP A 92 -7.40 -4.06 -3.60
C ASP A 92 -8.69 -3.24 -3.53
N THR A 93 -9.00 -2.66 -2.37
CA THR A 93 -10.12 -1.73 -2.19
C THR A 93 -10.00 -0.52 -3.14
N MET A 94 -8.80 0.02 -3.35
CA MET A 94 -8.56 1.08 -4.33
C MET A 94 -8.85 0.62 -5.76
N VAL A 95 -8.42 -0.60 -6.12
CA VAL A 95 -8.74 -1.19 -7.43
C VAL A 95 -10.26 -1.32 -7.60
N THR A 96 -10.97 -1.86 -6.62
CA THR A 96 -12.44 -1.97 -6.65
C THR A 96 -13.12 -0.61 -6.81
N LEU A 97 -12.67 0.42 -6.07
CA LEU A 97 -13.23 1.77 -6.20
C LEU A 97 -13.06 2.39 -7.59
N ILE A 98 -11.96 2.05 -8.27
CA ILE A 98 -11.69 2.52 -9.64
C ILE A 98 -12.50 1.73 -10.66
N GLU A 99 -12.53 0.40 -10.54
CA GLU A 99 -13.20 -0.47 -11.52
C GLU A 99 -14.72 -0.42 -11.43
N GLU A 100 -15.27 -0.25 -10.23
CA GLU A 100 -16.71 -0.23 -9.98
C GLU A 100 -17.30 1.19 -9.93
N GLU A 101 -16.53 2.20 -10.34
CA GLU A 101 -16.96 3.59 -10.37
C GLU A 101 -18.20 3.78 -11.26
N ARG A 102 -19.33 4.15 -10.66
CA ARG A 102 -20.59 4.44 -11.37
C ARG A 102 -20.86 5.93 -11.52
N ASP A 103 -20.48 6.70 -10.51
CA ASP A 103 -20.58 8.17 -10.48
C ASP A 103 -19.18 8.74 -10.25
N PRO A 104 -18.62 9.49 -11.22
CA PRO A 104 -17.26 10.01 -11.09
C PRO A 104 -17.03 10.95 -9.92
N ALA A 105 -18.03 11.73 -9.52
CA ALA A 105 -17.86 12.65 -8.39
C ALA A 105 -17.76 11.87 -7.06
N VAL A 106 -18.64 10.90 -6.87
CA VAL A 106 -18.68 10.07 -5.64
C VAL A 106 -17.50 9.10 -5.59
N GLY A 107 -17.17 8.46 -6.71
CA GLY A 107 -16.02 7.56 -6.83
C GLY A 107 -14.70 8.28 -6.55
N TYR A 108 -14.52 9.47 -7.12
CA TYR A 108 -13.35 10.30 -6.88
C TYR A 108 -13.19 10.68 -5.40
N GLU A 109 -14.27 11.10 -4.72
CA GLU A 109 -14.23 11.43 -3.29
C GLU A 109 -13.82 10.21 -2.43
N ALA A 110 -14.36 9.03 -2.74
CA ALA A 110 -14.01 7.80 -2.04
C ALA A 110 -12.55 7.38 -2.27
N GLN A 111 -12.07 7.44 -3.51
CA GLN A 111 -10.67 7.17 -3.87
C GLN A 111 -9.73 8.16 -3.16
N GLN A 112 -10.05 9.45 -3.20
CA GLN A 112 -9.28 10.50 -2.52
C GLN A 112 -9.20 10.25 -1.02
N ARG A 113 -10.35 9.96 -0.37
CA ARG A 113 -10.39 9.67 1.07
C ARG A 113 -9.56 8.44 1.42
N LEU A 114 -9.67 7.35 0.64
CA LEU A 114 -8.91 6.12 0.84
C LEU A 114 -7.39 6.38 0.74
N LEU A 115 -6.99 7.09 -0.32
CA LEU A 115 -5.61 7.41 -0.61
C LEU A 115 -4.98 8.31 0.46
N ALA A 116 -5.59 9.48 0.70
CA ALA A 116 -5.02 10.51 1.55
C ALA A 116 -5.07 10.16 3.04
N SER A 117 -6.13 9.47 3.49
CA SER A 117 -6.36 9.20 4.92
C SER A 117 -5.72 7.90 5.40
N TYR A 118 -5.57 6.89 4.53
CA TYR A 118 -5.15 5.55 4.94
C TYR A 118 -3.94 5.05 4.16
N LEU A 119 -4.03 4.89 2.84
CA LEU A 119 -2.98 4.27 2.04
C LEU A 119 -1.66 5.05 2.10
N HIS A 120 -1.67 6.34 1.75
CA HIS A 120 -0.42 7.11 1.69
C HIS A 120 0.28 7.22 3.06
N PRO A 121 -0.41 7.57 4.17
CA PRO A 121 0.22 7.62 5.49
C PRO A 121 0.74 6.25 5.96
N ALA A 122 -0.04 5.17 5.81
CA ALA A 122 0.36 3.84 6.26
C ALA A 122 1.51 3.27 5.42
N CYS A 123 1.41 3.35 4.08
CA CYS A 123 2.41 2.81 3.17
C CYS A 123 3.74 3.58 3.25
N SER A 124 3.71 4.89 3.54
CA SER A 124 4.93 5.66 3.80
C SER A 124 5.70 5.10 5.00
N ARG A 125 5.01 4.83 6.11
CA ARG A 125 5.61 4.23 7.32
C ARG A 125 6.01 2.77 7.14
N PHE A 126 5.23 2.01 6.38
CA PHE A 126 5.57 0.64 5.99
C PHE A 126 6.87 0.60 5.18
N ALA A 127 7.03 1.49 4.20
CA ALA A 127 8.25 1.61 3.41
C ALA A 127 9.46 2.02 4.26
N GLU A 128 9.29 2.96 5.20
CA GLU A 128 10.33 3.32 6.18
C GLU A 128 10.73 2.10 7.04
N THR A 129 9.75 1.31 7.48
CA THR A 129 9.99 0.11 8.30
C THR A 129 10.78 -0.95 7.53
N LEU A 130 10.39 -1.23 6.28
CA LEU A 130 11.13 -2.16 5.43
C LEU A 130 12.52 -1.64 5.09
N ALA A 131 12.69 -0.35 4.82
CA ALA A 131 14.01 0.24 4.56
C ALA A 131 14.97 0.11 5.74
N GLY A 132 14.45 0.04 6.97
CA GLY A 132 15.24 -0.20 8.18
C GLY A 132 15.51 -1.68 8.49
N SER A 133 14.86 -2.62 7.80
CA SER A 133 15.01 -4.05 8.05
C SER A 133 16.21 -4.63 7.29
N PRO A 134 17.18 -5.28 7.95
CA PRO A 134 18.32 -5.90 7.26
C PRO A 134 17.93 -7.11 6.41
N ARG A 135 16.69 -7.61 6.54
CA ARG A 135 16.16 -8.73 5.76
C ARG A 135 15.33 -8.28 4.56
N ALA A 136 14.97 -7.02 4.47
CA ALA A 136 14.15 -6.51 3.37
C ALA A 136 15.03 -6.08 2.20
N ASP A 137 14.99 -6.86 1.13
CA ASP A 137 15.69 -6.62 -0.13
C ASP A 137 14.67 -6.53 -1.27
N PHE A 138 14.02 -7.64 -1.63
CA PHE A 138 12.95 -7.65 -2.62
C PHE A 138 11.72 -6.87 -2.15
N TYR A 139 11.22 -7.14 -0.94
CA TYR A 139 10.05 -6.46 -0.42
C TYR A 139 10.36 -5.01 -0.01
N GLY A 140 11.62 -4.70 0.32
CA GLY A 140 12.11 -3.33 0.45
C GLY A 140 11.95 -2.55 -0.86
N ALA A 141 12.36 -3.13 -1.99
CA ALA A 141 12.17 -2.54 -3.31
C ALA A 141 10.68 -2.38 -3.68
N CYS A 142 9.84 -3.38 -3.39
CA CYS A 142 8.38 -3.29 -3.58
C CYS A 142 7.78 -2.13 -2.80
N ALA A 143 8.18 -1.94 -1.53
CA ALA A 143 7.68 -0.84 -0.72
C ALA A 143 8.19 0.53 -1.21
N GLY A 144 9.43 0.59 -1.71
CA GLY A 144 9.97 1.78 -2.37
C GLY A 144 9.18 2.17 -3.63
N PHE A 145 8.80 1.18 -4.44
CA PHE A 145 7.93 1.37 -5.60
C PHE A 145 6.55 1.87 -5.16
N LEU A 146 5.92 1.20 -4.20
CA LEU A 146 4.60 1.57 -3.69
C LEU A 146 4.58 3.01 -3.14
N ALA A 147 5.58 3.39 -2.34
CA ALA A 147 5.68 4.76 -1.82
C ALA A 147 5.85 5.78 -2.95
N GLY A 148 6.71 5.50 -3.95
CA GLY A 148 6.87 6.38 -5.10
C GLY A 148 5.62 6.53 -5.97
N TYR A 149 4.85 5.45 -6.10
CA TYR A 149 3.56 5.44 -6.80
C TYR A 149 2.52 6.31 -6.06
N LEU A 150 2.33 6.06 -4.75
CA LEU A 150 1.34 6.80 -3.94
C LEU A 150 1.67 8.29 -3.83
N GLU A 151 2.94 8.68 -3.88
CA GLU A 151 3.35 10.10 -3.94
C GLU A 151 2.90 10.78 -5.24
N ILE A 152 2.95 10.08 -6.38
CA ILE A 152 2.43 10.61 -7.65
C ILE A 152 0.91 10.77 -7.56
N GLU A 153 0.22 9.73 -7.11
CA GLU A 153 -1.25 9.74 -7.01
C GLU A 153 -1.73 10.87 -6.09
N LEU A 154 -1.07 11.08 -4.95
CA LEU A 154 -1.39 12.19 -4.05
C LEU A 154 -1.15 13.56 -4.71
N GLY A 155 -0.09 13.69 -5.50
CA GLY A 155 0.20 14.90 -6.28
C GLY A 155 -0.84 15.19 -7.36
N LEU A 156 -1.38 14.15 -7.99
CA LEU A 156 -2.46 14.26 -8.98
C LEU A 156 -3.77 14.71 -8.33
N LEU A 157 -4.11 14.16 -7.16
CA LEU A 157 -5.29 14.62 -6.39
C LEU A 157 -5.21 16.11 -6.07
N ALA A 158 -4.08 16.58 -5.53
CA ALA A 158 -3.89 17.99 -5.17
C ALA A 158 -3.88 18.94 -6.40
N ALA A 159 -3.55 18.43 -7.59
CA ALA A 159 -3.61 19.22 -8.81
C ALA A 159 -5.05 19.43 -9.31
N THR A 160 -5.93 18.44 -9.10
CA THR A 160 -7.34 18.47 -9.50
C THR A 160 -8.20 19.37 -8.60
N GLU A 161 -7.78 19.59 -7.34
CA GLU A 161 -8.46 20.50 -6.40
C GLU A 161 -8.24 22.00 -6.63
N ARG A 162 -7.34 22.39 -7.54
CA ARG A 162 -7.12 23.81 -7.85
C ARG A 162 -8.27 24.34 -8.73
N PRO A 163 -9.07 25.32 -8.25
CA PRO A 163 -10.02 25.99 -9.14
C PRO A 163 -9.25 26.76 -10.21
N ALA A 164 -9.76 26.71 -11.45
CA ALA A 164 -9.31 27.54 -12.56
C ALA A 164 -9.51 29.04 -12.29
#